data_AF-A0A356TFY8-F1
#
_entry.id   AF-A0A356TFY8-F1
#
_cell.length_a   1.000
_cell.length_b   1.000
_cell.length_c   1.000
_cell.angle_alpha   90.00
_cell.angle_beta   90.00
_cell.angle_gamma   90.00
#
_symmetry.space_group_name_H-M   'P 1'
#
loop_
_entity.id
_entity.type
_entity.pdbx_description
1 polymer ?
#
loop_
_entity_poly.entity_id
_entity_poly.type
_entity_poly.pdbx_seq_one_letter_code
_entity_poly.pdbx_strand_id
1 'polypeptide(L)'
;MKAVEAAEALSRQQHTKVGSLIIVTEHASLPSPRARSILADLPSRLGRASGVALVREGEGFRSAAVRAVMTGIMMFSREPVPHQIFASSDDAIAWLCGLVDASPGPLAESLATLRAEFT
;
A
#
# COMPACT_ATOMS: atom_id res chain seq x y z
N MET A 1 -3.46 11.40 4.08
CA MET A 1 -4.15 12.32 3.16
C MET A 1 -3.23 12.72 2.01
N LYS A 2 -2.04 13.29 2.27
CA LYS A 2 -1.05 13.66 1.23
C LYS A 2 -0.69 12.55 0.21
N ALA A 3 -0.53 11.30 0.64
CA ALA A 3 -0.18 10.19 -0.26
C ALA A 3 -1.29 9.86 -1.29
N VAL A 4 -2.56 10.01 -0.91
CA VAL A 4 -3.70 9.76 -1.81
C VAL A 4 -3.81 10.88 -2.84
N GLU A 5 -3.63 12.13 -2.42
CA GLU A 5 -3.63 13.29 -3.32
C GLU A 5 -2.49 13.23 -4.36
N ALA A 6 -1.30 12.78 -3.95
CA ALA A 6 -0.16 12.59 -4.84
C ALA A 6 -0.43 11.49 -5.88
N ALA A 7 -1.00 10.36 -5.45
CA ALA A 7 -1.38 9.28 -6.35
C ALA A 7 -2.51 9.70 -7.33
N GLU A 8 -3.52 10.44 -6.85
CA GLU A 8 -4.57 11.04 -7.68
C GLU A 8 -3.98 12.03 -8.72
N ALA A 9 -2.96 12.80 -8.36
CA ALA A 9 -2.28 13.71 -9.29
C ALA A 9 -1.48 12.94 -10.36
N LEU A 10 -0.74 11.91 -9.97
CA LEU A 10 0.04 11.07 -10.89
C LEU A 10 -0.85 10.24 -11.83
N SER A 11 -1.94 9.67 -11.33
CA SER A 11 -2.87 8.89 -12.16
C SER A 11 -3.62 9.74 -13.20
N ARG A 12 -3.73 11.06 -12.99
CA ARG A 12 -4.33 11.97 -13.98
C ARG A 12 -3.43 12.22 -15.19
N GLN A 13 -2.14 11.93 -15.10
CA GLN A 13 -1.24 11.91 -16.25
C GLN A 13 -1.47 10.60 -17.01
N GLN A 14 -2.16 10.67 -18.15
CA GLN A 14 -2.85 9.55 -18.83
C GLN A 14 -1.97 8.38 -19.33
N HIS A 15 -0.67 8.36 -19.05
CA HIS A 15 0.27 7.37 -19.58
C HIS A 15 1.13 6.64 -18.54
N THR A 16 1.00 6.95 -17.25
CA THR A 16 1.86 6.35 -16.22
C THR A 16 1.07 5.32 -15.40
N LYS A 17 1.56 4.08 -15.36
CA LYS A 17 1.09 3.07 -14.41
C LYS A 17 1.52 3.48 -13.00
N VAL A 18 0.57 3.63 -12.09
CA VAL A 18 0.85 4.05 -10.70
C VAL A 18 0.66 2.85 -9.77
N GLY A 19 1.65 2.61 -8.91
CA GLY A 19 1.59 1.59 -7.86
C GLY A 19 1.57 2.25 -6.49
N SER A 20 0.87 1.65 -5.53
CA SER A 20 0.84 2.13 -4.16
C SER A 20 1.48 1.12 -3.22
N LEU A 21 2.49 1.56 -2.46
CA LEU A 21 3.11 0.79 -1.38
C LEU A 21 2.65 1.37 -0.04
N ILE A 22 1.99 0.55 0.77
CA ILE A 22 1.47 0.93 2.08
C ILE A 22 2.23 0.13 3.13
N ILE A 23 2.93 0.79 4.05
CA ILE A 23 3.63 0.11 5.15
C ILE A 23 2.93 0.40 6.46
N VAL A 24 2.61 -0.68 7.18
CA VAL A 24 1.94 -0.62 8.47
C VAL A 24 2.97 -0.98 9.54
N THR A 25 3.57 0.03 10.17
CA THR A 25 4.64 -0.11 11.17
C THR A 25 4.22 -0.90 12.40
N GLU A 26 5.14 -1.58 13.07
CA GLU A 26 4.84 -2.53 14.16
C GLU A 26 3.88 -1.97 15.24
N HIS A 27 3.99 -0.69 15.58
CA HIS A 27 3.15 -0.03 16.58
C HIS A 27 1.82 0.51 16.07
N ALA A 28 1.48 0.32 14.79
CA ALA A 28 0.21 0.74 14.24
C ALA A 28 -0.97 0.03 14.93
N SER A 29 -1.91 0.83 15.43
CA SER A 29 -3.18 0.35 15.97
C SER A 29 -4.06 -0.21 14.86
N LEU A 30 -5.00 -1.09 15.24
CA LEU A 30 -6.03 -1.57 14.31
C LEU A 30 -6.78 -0.37 13.71
N PRO A 31 -7.05 -0.38 12.39
CA PRO A 31 -7.77 0.71 11.76
C PRO A 31 -9.16 0.84 12.38
N SER A 32 -9.50 2.07 12.78
CA SER A 32 -10.84 2.43 13.25
C SER A 32 -11.88 2.20 12.13
N PRO A 33 -13.18 2.06 12.44
CA PRO A 33 -14.21 1.92 11.41
C PRO A 33 -14.14 2.98 10.30
N ARG A 34 -13.81 4.23 10.66
CA ARG A 34 -13.56 5.32 9.72
C ARG A 34 -12.34 5.06 8.83
N ALA A 35 -11.22 4.63 9.42
CA ALA A 35 -10.03 4.27 8.66
C ALA A 35 -10.27 3.08 7.71
N ARG A 36 -11.07 2.09 8.14
CA ARG A 36 -11.46 0.96 7.27
C ARG A 36 -12.27 1.41 6.07
N SER A 37 -13.23 2.32 6.27
CA SER A 37 -14.02 2.90 5.17
C SER A 37 -13.14 3.66 4.17
N ILE A 38 -12.20 4.48 4.67
CA ILE A 38 -11.23 5.20 3.81
C ILE A 38 -10.34 4.22 3.05
N LEU A 39 -9.86 3.14 3.69
CA LEU A 39 -9.03 2.13 3.04
C LEU A 39 -9.82 1.30 2.01
N ALA A 40 -11.11 1.06 2.24
CA ALA A 40 -11.98 0.36 1.30
C ALA A 40 -12.24 1.19 0.03
N ASP A 41 -12.28 2.52 0.19
CA ASP A 41 -12.48 3.50 -0.89
C ASP A 41 -11.17 3.97 -1.55
N LEU A 42 -10.01 3.65 -0.96
CA LEU A 42 -8.72 4.03 -1.53
C LEU A 42 -8.57 3.63 -3.00
N PRO A 43 -8.96 2.40 -3.41
CA PRO A 43 -8.81 1.97 -4.78
C PRO A 43 -9.62 2.80 -5.79
N SER A 44 -10.86 3.21 -5.44
CA SER A 44 -11.69 4.07 -6.30
C SER A 44 -11.06 5.45 -6.51
N ARG A 45 -10.31 5.92 -5.50
CA ARG A 45 -9.60 7.20 -5.49
C ARG A 45 -8.24 7.15 -6.18
N LEU A 46 -7.56 6.01 -6.12
CA LEU A 46 -6.28 5.82 -6.78
C LEU A 46 -6.39 5.73 -8.31
N GLY A 47 -7.60 5.73 -8.87
CA GLY A 47 -7.84 5.71 -10.31
C GLY A 47 -7.34 4.41 -10.94
N ARG A 48 -6.67 4.49 -12.10
CA ARG A 48 -6.05 3.33 -12.77
C ARG A 48 -4.74 2.90 -12.10
N ALA A 49 -4.74 2.75 -10.77
CA ALA A 49 -3.62 2.12 -10.10
C ALA A 49 -3.38 0.73 -10.71
N SER A 50 -2.13 0.41 -11.02
CA SER A 50 -1.77 -0.87 -11.62
C SER A 50 -1.50 -1.94 -10.55
N GLY A 51 -1.46 -1.56 -9.27
CA GLY A 51 -1.40 -2.47 -8.13
C GLY A 51 -1.25 -1.76 -6.79
N VAL A 52 -1.62 -2.46 -5.71
CA VAL A 52 -1.42 -2.01 -4.33
C VAL A 52 -0.75 -3.12 -3.52
N ALA A 53 0.42 -2.81 -2.98
CA ALA A 53 1.16 -3.68 -2.08
C ALA A 53 1.04 -3.16 -0.64
N LEU A 54 0.63 -4.01 0.29
CA LEU A 54 0.55 -3.69 1.70
C LEU A 54 1.55 -4.51 2.49
N VAL A 55 2.46 -3.84 3.19
CA VAL A 55 3.47 -4.48 4.03
C VAL A 55 3.03 -4.37 5.47
N ARG A 56 2.90 -5.52 6.13
CA ARG A 56 2.80 -5.58 7.58
C ARG A 56 4.01 -6.30 8.15
N GLU A 57 4.93 -5.50 8.66
CA GLU A 57 6.17 -5.96 9.29
C GLU A 57 5.89 -6.51 10.69
N GLY A 58 6.73 -7.43 11.12
CA GLY A 58 6.67 -8.06 12.44
C GLY A 58 5.84 -9.33 12.51
N GLU A 59 6.04 -10.08 13.59
CA GLU A 59 5.44 -11.39 13.84
C GLU A 59 4.42 -11.35 14.99
N GLY A 60 3.79 -12.49 15.28
CA GLY A 60 2.86 -12.64 16.40
C GLY A 60 1.41 -12.21 16.13
N PHE A 61 0.57 -12.33 17.18
CA PHE A 61 -0.90 -12.24 17.09
C PHE A 61 -1.39 -10.90 16.53
N ARG A 62 -0.79 -9.78 16.95
CA ARG A 62 -1.19 -8.45 16.48
C ARG A 62 -0.93 -8.27 14.98
N SER A 63 0.21 -8.76 14.50
CA SER A 63 0.57 -8.70 13.08
C SER A 63 -0.39 -9.53 12.23
N ALA A 64 -0.73 -10.74 12.71
CA ALA A 64 -1.74 -11.58 12.07
C ALA A 64 -3.14 -10.94 12.06
N ALA A 65 -3.55 -10.30 13.16
CA ALA A 65 -4.85 -9.64 13.25
C ALA A 65 -4.96 -8.43 12.30
N VAL A 66 -3.91 -7.61 12.19
CA VAL A 66 -3.86 -6.50 11.22
C VAL A 66 -3.94 -7.03 9.80
N ARG A 67 -3.16 -8.08 9.46
CA ARG A 67 -3.25 -8.72 8.14
C ARG A 67 -4.67 -9.21 7.84
N ALA A 68 -5.33 -9.89 8.79
CA ALA A 68 -6.70 -10.38 8.61
C ALA A 68 -7.71 -9.24 8.37
N VAL A 69 -7.60 -8.13 9.11
CA VAL A 69 -8.46 -6.95 8.90
C VAL A 69 -8.20 -6.32 7.53
N MET A 70 -6.94 -6.19 7.13
CA MET A 70 -6.58 -5.65 5.81
C MET A 70 -7.08 -6.55 4.68
N THR A 71 -6.92 -7.87 4.80
CA THR A 71 -7.49 -8.85 3.85
C THR A 71 -8.99 -8.67 3.75
N GLY A 72 -9.71 -8.55 4.88
CA GLY A 72 -11.13 -8.30 4.88
C GLY A 72 -11.50 -7.01 4.13
N ILE A 73 -10.80 -5.91 4.39
CA ILE A 73 -11.01 -4.64 3.67
C ILE A 73 -10.79 -4.80 2.17
N MET A 74 -9.73 -5.50 1.76
CA MET A 74 -9.43 -5.74 0.35
C MET A 74 -10.49 -6.61 -0.33
N MET A 75 -11.00 -7.65 0.34
CA MET A 75 -12.07 -8.51 -0.19
C MET A 75 -13.39 -7.77 -0.43
N PHE A 76 -13.68 -6.75 0.37
CA PHE A 76 -14.88 -5.92 0.23
C PHE A 76 -14.64 -4.66 -0.63
N SER A 77 -13.40 -4.38 -1.03
CA SER A 77 -13.10 -3.32 -1.99
C SER A 77 -13.52 -3.77 -3.39
N ARG A 78 -14.18 -2.88 -4.13
CA ARG A 78 -14.84 -3.20 -5.41
C ARG A 78 -13.94 -3.04 -6.64
N GLU A 79 -12.66 -2.72 -6.46
CA GLU A 79 -11.79 -2.27 -7.55
C GLU A 79 -11.02 -3.42 -8.22
N PRO A 80 -10.84 -3.39 -9.55
CA PRO A 80 -10.24 -4.50 -10.32
C PRO A 80 -8.69 -4.52 -10.32
N VAL A 81 -8.03 -3.86 -9.37
CA VAL A 81 -6.57 -3.71 -9.37
C VAL A 81 -5.91 -4.80 -8.50
N PRO A 82 -4.76 -5.37 -8.90
CA PRO A 82 -4.07 -6.37 -8.09
C PRO A 82 -3.74 -5.83 -6.69
N HIS A 83 -4.04 -6.64 -5.68
CA HIS A 83 -3.92 -6.30 -4.27
C HIS A 83 -3.17 -7.44 -3.55
N GLN A 84 -2.06 -7.15 -2.89
CA GLN A 84 -1.32 -8.19 -2.17
C GLN A 84 -0.70 -7.69 -0.86
N ILE A 85 -0.72 -8.56 0.15
CA ILE A 85 -0.16 -8.32 1.48
C ILE A 85 1.17 -9.07 1.61
N PHE A 86 2.21 -8.38 2.05
CA PHE A 86 3.56 -8.91 2.23
C PHE A 86 4.01 -8.79 3.69
N ALA A 87 4.90 -9.70 4.08
CA ALA A 87 5.61 -9.61 5.37
C ALA A 87 6.90 -8.77 5.27
N SER A 88 7.45 -8.62 4.05
CA SER A 88 8.68 -7.90 3.75
C SER A 88 8.41 -6.73 2.81
N SER A 89 9.08 -5.59 3.04
CA SER A 89 9.08 -4.47 2.10
C SER A 89 9.71 -4.82 0.76
N ASP A 90 10.73 -5.69 0.77
CA ASP A 90 11.53 -5.96 -0.42
C ASP A 90 10.72 -6.79 -1.42
N ASP A 91 9.99 -7.79 -0.92
CA ASP A 91 9.07 -8.60 -1.73
C ASP A 91 7.93 -7.74 -2.30
N ALA A 92 7.40 -6.82 -1.49
CA ALA A 92 6.34 -5.91 -1.91
C ALA A 92 6.81 -4.95 -3.01
N ILE A 93 8.03 -4.40 -2.87
CA ILE A 93 8.64 -3.52 -3.87
C ILE A 93 8.85 -4.28 -5.18
N ALA A 94 9.46 -5.47 -5.13
CA ALA A 94 9.71 -6.29 -6.31
C ALA A 94 8.42 -6.62 -7.06
N TRP A 95 7.38 -7.05 -6.35
CA TRP A 95 6.07 -7.33 -6.93
C TRP A 95 5.43 -6.10 -7.55
N LEU A 96 5.44 -4.96 -6.84
CA LEU A 96 4.80 -3.73 -7.30
C LEU A 96 5.50 -3.18 -8.56
N CYS A 97 6.84 -3.17 -8.56
CA CYS A 97 7.66 -2.78 -9.70
C CYS A 97 7.36 -3.61 -10.95
N GLY A 98 7.12 -4.91 -10.82
CA GLY A 98 6.70 -5.78 -11.92
C GLY A 98 5.35 -5.41 -12.53
N LEU A 99 4.46 -4.78 -11.78
CA LEU A 99 3.14 -4.33 -12.28
C LEU A 99 3.20 -2.97 -12.98
N VAL A 100 4.06 -2.07 -12.50
CA VAL A 100 4.16 -0.68 -13.00
C VAL A 100 5.31 -0.46 -13.96
N ASP A 101 6.11 -1.48 -14.27
CA ASP A 101 7.29 -1.41 -15.13
C ASP A 101 8.32 -0.37 -14.64
N ALA A 102 8.60 -0.41 -13.33
CA ALA A 102 9.52 0.51 -12.66
C ALA A 102 10.72 -0.23 -12.04
N SER A 103 11.82 0.49 -11.80
CA SER A 103 12.98 -0.05 -11.10
C SER A 103 12.79 -0.03 -9.57
N PRO A 104 13.20 -1.09 -8.83
CA PRO A 104 13.12 -1.14 -7.36
C PRO A 104 13.95 -0.09 -6.63
N GLY A 105 15.10 0.30 -7.18
CA GLY A 105 16.13 1.10 -6.48
C GLY A 105 15.61 2.41 -5.86
N PRO A 106 15.04 3.32 -6.67
CA PRO A 106 14.53 4.60 -6.16
C PRO A 106 13.42 4.45 -5.10
N LEU A 107 12.59 3.41 -5.20
CA LEU A 107 11.51 3.14 -4.24
C LEU A 107 12.07 2.61 -2.92
N ALA A 108 13.08 1.72 -2.98
CA ALA A 108 13.77 1.22 -1.81
C ALA A 108 14.54 2.33 -1.07
N GLU A 109 15.21 3.23 -1.79
CA GLU A 109 15.90 4.40 -1.22
C GLU A 109 14.92 5.38 -0.53
N SER A 110 13.80 5.66 -1.19
CA SER A 110 12.74 6.52 -0.63
C SER A 110 12.15 5.91 0.64
N LEU A 111 11.95 4.58 0.65
CA LEU A 111 11.50 3.86 1.83
C LEU A 111 12.52 3.94 2.97
N ALA A 112 13.80 3.70 2.69
CA ALA A 112 14.86 3.81 3.70
C ALA A 112 14.91 5.21 4.32
N THR A 113 14.76 6.25 3.49
CA THR A 113 14.71 7.65 3.93
C THR A 113 13.50 7.90 4.85
N LEU A 114 12.31 7.49 4.43
CA LEU A 114 11.09 7.64 5.24
C LEU A 114 11.22 6.89 6.58
N ARG A 115 11.77 5.68 6.58
CA ARG A 115 12.00 4.93 7.83
C ARG A 115 12.90 5.68 8.81
N ALA A 116 13.95 6.32 8.32
CA ALA A 116 14.86 7.12 9.15
C ALA A 116 14.19 8.36 9.75
N GLU A 117 13.15 8.91 9.11
CA GLU A 117 12.37 10.04 9.65
C GLU A 117 11.33 9.62 10.70
N PHE A 118 10.89 8.35 10.69
CA PHE A 118 9.82 7.84 11.55
C PHE A 118 10.31 6.88 12.66
N THR A 119 11.63 6.73 12.83
CA THR A 119 12.27 6.00 13.94
C THR A 119 12.72 6.99 15.01
#